data_AF-A0A7G2JZ48-F1
#
_entry.id   AF-A0A7G2JZ48-F1
#
_cell.length_a   1.000
_cell.length_b   1.000
_cell.length_c   1.000
_cell.angle_alpha   90.00
_cell.angle_beta   90.00
_cell.angle_gamma   90.00
#
_symmetry.space_group_name_H-M   'P 1'
#
loop_
_entity.id
_entity.type
_entity.pdbx_description
1 polymer ?
#
loop_
_entity_poly.entity_id
_entity_poly.type
_entity_poly.pdbx_seq_one_letter_code
_entity_poly.pdbx_strand_id
1 'polypeptide(L)'
;ITLIDFDRKEVIVPNKSFVTGQVTNWALSSTMTRLVISVGVAYGSDLTLVRQLLLQAADEQPTILRDPKPSAYFLTFGASTLDHELRVYVEQVGDRTSITDALNRRINELFAEHNIDIAFNQLDVFIKNNDTGEEIPFVDVKK
;
A
#
# COMPACT_ATOMS: atom_id res chain seq x y z
N ILE A 1 -33.98 6.79 7.85
CA ILE A 1 -32.54 7.06 8.08
C ILE A 1 -31.99 7.54 6.76
N THR A 2 -31.38 8.72 6.75
CA THR A 2 -30.73 9.28 5.55
C THR A 2 -29.28 8.80 5.56
N LEU A 3 -28.88 8.04 4.56
CA LEU A 3 -27.48 7.68 4.32
C LEU A 3 -26.98 8.56 3.17
N ILE A 4 -25.87 9.24 3.41
CA ILE A 4 -25.20 10.08 2.41
C ILE A 4 -24.07 9.23 1.83
N ASP A 5 -24.13 8.96 0.53
CA ASP A 5 -23.05 8.31 -0.20
C ASP A 5 -21.92 9.34 -0.50
N PHE A 6 -20.69 8.87 -0.71
CA PHE A 6 -19.52 9.71 -1.02
C PHE A 6 -19.70 10.58 -2.28
N ASP A 7 -20.70 10.26 -3.10
CA ASP A 7 -21.10 10.97 -4.32
C ASP A 7 -22.24 11.99 -4.09
N ARG A 8 -22.51 12.39 -2.84
CA ARG A 8 -23.58 13.35 -2.45
C ARG A 8 -24.97 12.98 -2.99
N LYS A 9 -25.28 11.69 -3.12
CA LYS A 9 -26.63 11.23 -3.46
C LYS A 9 -27.39 10.90 -2.18
N GLU A 10 -28.52 11.58 -1.99
CA GLU A 10 -29.43 11.31 -0.88
C GLU A 10 -30.42 10.21 -1.28
N VAL A 11 -30.37 9.08 -0.58
CA VAL A 11 -31.34 7.99 -0.75
C VAL A 11 -32.29 7.98 0.44
N ILE A 12 -33.55 8.36 0.19
CA ILE A 12 -34.61 8.34 1.20
C ILE A 12 -35.24 6.94 1.21
N VAL A 13 -34.96 6.15 2.25
CA VAL A 13 -35.64 4.87 2.48
C VAL A 13 -36.87 5.11 3.37
N PRO A 14 -38.10 4.87 2.88
CA PRO A 14 -39.31 5.05 3.68
C PRO A 14 -39.41 3.96 4.75
N ASN A 15 -39.36 4.34 6.02
CA ASN A 15 -39.53 3.43 7.15
C ASN A 15 -40.98 2.95 7.25
N LYS A 16 -41.26 1.70 6.87
CA LYS A 16 -42.39 0.92 7.40
C LYS A 16 -42.03 -0.57 7.47
N SER A 17 -41.44 -0.96 8.60
CA SER A 17 -41.58 -2.25 9.30
C SER A 17 -40.25 -2.71 9.91
N PHE A 18 -39.94 -2.27 11.13
CA PHE A 18 -38.96 -2.97 11.98
C PHE A 18 -39.42 -2.89 13.45
N VAL A 19 -40.18 -3.90 13.86
CA VAL A 19 -40.45 -4.23 15.27
C VAL A 19 -39.96 -5.66 15.48
N THR A 20 -39.31 -5.90 16.63
CA THR A 20 -38.87 -7.20 17.19
C THR A 20 -37.66 -7.91 16.55
N GLY A 21 -36.49 -7.26 16.61
CA GLY A 21 -35.19 -7.92 16.54
C GLY A 21 -34.19 -7.09 17.35
N GLN A 22 -33.30 -7.74 18.11
CA GLN A 22 -32.26 -7.06 18.88
C GLN A 22 -31.49 -6.11 17.96
N VAL A 23 -31.66 -4.80 18.15
CA VAL A 23 -30.92 -3.80 17.37
C VAL A 23 -29.53 -3.74 17.98
N THR A 24 -28.62 -4.57 17.49
CA THR A 24 -27.19 -4.33 17.70
C THR A 24 -26.90 -3.00 17.00
N ASN A 25 -26.65 -1.96 17.79
CA ASN A 25 -26.21 -0.68 17.26
C ASN A 25 -24.79 -0.84 16.73
N TRP A 26 -24.65 -1.03 15.41
CA TRP A 26 -23.35 -1.12 14.72
C TRP A 26 -22.68 0.25 14.53
N ALA A 27 -23.34 1.36 14.89
CA ALA A 27 -22.95 2.69 14.43
C ALA A 27 -21.91 3.42 15.29
N LEU A 28 -21.38 2.84 16.38
CA LEU A 28 -20.61 3.64 17.36
C LEU A 28 -19.31 3.06 17.93
N SER A 29 -18.86 1.85 17.60
CA SER A 29 -17.72 1.28 18.34
C SER A 29 -16.35 1.36 17.66
N SER A 30 -16.23 1.64 16.36
CA SER A 30 -14.94 2.03 15.79
C SER A 30 -15.06 2.58 14.37
N THR A 31 -14.75 3.86 14.16
CA THR A 31 -14.51 4.44 12.82
C THR A 31 -13.10 4.08 12.30
N MET A 32 -12.35 3.31 13.10
CA MET A 32 -10.99 2.88 12.79
C MET A 32 -10.95 2.06 11.50
N THR A 33 -10.26 2.58 10.51
CA THR A 33 -10.08 1.95 9.22
C THR A 33 -8.65 1.47 9.08
N ARG A 34 -8.47 0.20 8.69
CA ARG A 34 -7.17 -0.33 8.33
C ARG A 34 -6.83 0.07 6.90
N LEU A 35 -5.68 0.71 6.71
CA LEU A 35 -5.05 0.97 5.42
C LEU A 35 -3.90 -0.02 5.20
N VAL A 36 -3.75 -0.46 3.95
CA VAL A 36 -2.67 -1.36 3.52
C VAL A 36 -1.97 -0.70 2.36
N ILE A 37 -0.66 -0.50 2.50
CA ILE A 37 0.23 0.05 1.48
C ILE A 37 1.15 -1.07 1.03
N SER A 38 1.09 -1.42 -0.25
CA SER A 38 1.92 -2.47 -0.85
C SER A 38 3.08 -1.83 -1.60
N VAL A 39 4.30 -2.28 -1.34
CA VAL A 39 5.54 -1.74 -1.96
C VAL A 39 6.42 -2.90 -2.39
N GLY A 40 6.84 -2.90 -3.65
CA GLY A 40 7.82 -3.84 -4.18
C GLY A 40 9.19 -3.19 -4.27
N VAL A 41 10.19 -3.78 -3.60
CA VAL A 41 11.60 -3.31 -3.67
C VAL A 41 12.43 -4.25 -4.53
N ALA A 42 13.53 -3.75 -5.11
CA ALA A 42 14.40 -4.54 -5.96
C ALA A 42 15.08 -5.68 -5.19
N TYR A 43 15.33 -6.78 -5.88
CA TYR A 43 16.14 -7.87 -5.35
C TYR A 43 17.53 -7.37 -4.94
N GLY A 44 18.02 -7.83 -3.79
CA GLY A 44 19.29 -7.37 -3.20
C GLY A 44 19.16 -6.23 -2.19
N SER A 45 17.96 -5.66 -2.01
CA SER A 45 17.68 -4.67 -0.96
C SER A 45 17.78 -5.28 0.44
N ASP A 46 18.23 -4.49 1.42
CA ASP A 46 18.24 -4.90 2.83
C ASP A 46 16.81 -4.92 3.39
N LEU A 47 16.25 -6.12 3.55
CA LEU A 47 14.90 -6.35 4.08
C LEU A 47 14.67 -5.75 5.48
N THR A 48 15.72 -5.72 6.32
CA THR A 48 15.63 -5.17 7.67
C THR A 48 15.49 -3.65 7.61
N LEU A 49 16.30 -3.02 6.76
CA LEU A 49 16.26 -1.59 6.53
C LEU A 49 14.93 -1.17 5.89
N VAL A 50 14.46 -1.89 4.87
CA VAL A 50 13.15 -1.64 4.24
C VAL A 50 12.03 -1.65 5.27
N ARG A 51 12.00 -2.69 6.14
CA ARG A 51 11.02 -2.78 7.23
C ARG A 51 11.09 -1.57 8.16
N GLN A 52 12.30 -1.16 8.55
CA GLN A 52 12.50 -0.02 9.44
C GLN A 52 11.98 1.28 8.82
N LEU A 53 12.29 1.54 7.55
CA LEU A 53 11.87 2.76 6.86
C LEU A 53 10.36 2.80 6.62
N LEU A 54 9.73 1.66 6.31
CA LEU A 54 8.26 1.59 6.21
C LEU A 54 7.58 1.95 7.54
N LEU A 55 8.11 1.46 8.67
CA LEU A 55 7.59 1.81 10.00
C LEU A 55 7.87 3.27 10.35
N GLN A 56 9.05 3.78 10.02
CA GLN A 56 9.41 5.19 10.21
C GLN A 56 8.45 6.11 9.42
N ALA A 57 8.15 5.80 8.17
CA ALA A 57 7.20 6.56 7.36
C ALA A 57 5.81 6.64 8.02
N ALA A 58 5.38 5.54 8.66
CA ALA A 58 4.11 5.51 9.39
C ALA A 58 4.16 6.32 10.69
N ASP A 59 5.25 6.22 11.46
CA ASP A 59 5.40 6.93 12.74
C ASP A 59 5.52 8.45 12.57
N GLU A 60 6.05 8.91 11.43
CA GLU A 60 6.17 10.33 11.09
C GLU A 60 4.85 10.96 10.61
N GLN A 61 3.85 10.15 10.25
CA GLN A 61 2.55 10.65 9.80
C GLN A 61 1.58 10.87 10.97
N PRO A 62 1.13 12.11 11.24
CA PRO A 62 0.32 12.44 12.41
C PRO A 62 -1.12 11.90 12.35
N THR A 63 -1.60 11.58 11.15
CA THR A 63 -2.95 11.05 10.91
C THR A 63 -3.07 9.55 11.21
N ILE A 64 -1.95 8.87 11.48
CA ILE A 64 -1.90 7.45 11.75
C ILE A 64 -2.02 7.21 13.25
N LEU A 65 -2.88 6.27 13.61
CA LEU A 65 -3.05 5.84 14.99
C LEU A 65 -1.82 5.07 15.48
N ARG A 66 -1.42 5.38 16.72
CA ARG A 66 -0.36 4.66 17.43
C ARG A 66 -0.86 3.40 18.12
N ASP A 67 -2.16 3.34 18.38
CA ASP A 67 -2.84 2.18 18.92
C ASP A 67 -4.11 1.94 18.10
N PRO A 68 -4.17 0.85 17.31
CA PRO A 68 -3.17 -0.21 17.15
C PRO A 68 -1.90 0.26 16.42
N LYS A 69 -0.75 -0.28 16.81
CA LYS A 69 0.55 0.07 16.22
C LYS A 69 0.64 -0.29 14.73
N PRO A 70 1.32 0.55 13.91
CA PRO A 70 1.72 0.20 12.56
C PRO A 70 2.49 -1.13 12.50
N SER A 71 2.32 -1.85 11.40
CA SER A 71 3.02 -3.11 11.18
C SER A 71 3.48 -3.23 9.72
N ALA A 72 4.74 -3.60 9.53
CA ALA A 72 5.33 -3.87 8.23
C ALA A 72 5.62 -5.37 8.09
N TYR A 73 5.38 -5.93 6.92
CA TYR A 73 5.58 -7.34 6.62
C TYR A 73 6.28 -7.51 5.27
N PHE A 74 7.17 -8.49 5.18
CA PHE A 74 7.62 -9.04 3.91
C PHE A 74 6.76 -10.27 3.62
N LEU A 75 6.05 -10.27 2.50
CA LEU A 75 5.02 -11.29 2.23
C LEU A 75 5.45 -12.32 1.21
N THR A 76 6.04 -11.89 0.09
CA THR A 76 6.24 -12.77 -1.05
C THR A 76 7.45 -12.34 -1.87
N PHE A 77 8.10 -13.33 -2.47
CA PHE A 77 9.07 -13.14 -3.54
C PHE A 77 8.30 -13.07 -4.87
N GLY A 78 8.15 -11.87 -5.43
CA GLY A 78 7.50 -11.63 -6.71
C GLY A 78 8.42 -11.99 -7.90
N ALA A 79 7.91 -11.86 -9.12
CA ALA A 79 8.68 -12.19 -10.32
C ALA A 79 9.92 -11.28 -10.51
N SER A 80 9.82 -10.02 -10.10
CA SER A 80 10.91 -9.04 -10.17
C SER A 80 10.97 -8.12 -8.94
N THR A 81 10.19 -8.43 -7.90
CA THR A 81 9.98 -7.57 -6.72
C THR A 81 10.08 -8.39 -5.43
N LEU A 82 10.55 -7.75 -4.37
CA LEU A 82 10.40 -8.23 -2.99
C LEU A 82 9.20 -7.51 -2.37
N ASP A 83 8.08 -8.22 -2.22
CA ASP A 83 6.79 -7.61 -1.89
C ASP A 83 6.63 -7.39 -0.39
N HIS A 84 6.45 -6.13 -0.02
CA HIS A 84 6.23 -5.68 1.35
C HIS A 84 4.84 -5.05 1.51
N GLU A 85 4.29 -5.19 2.71
CA GLU A 85 3.07 -4.50 3.12
C GLU A 85 3.29 -3.69 4.38
N LEU A 86 2.91 -2.43 4.35
CA LEU A 86 2.73 -1.58 5.52
C LEU A 86 1.23 -1.50 5.85
N ARG A 87 0.88 -1.85 7.08
CA ARG A 87 -0.50 -1.84 7.60
C ARG A 87 -0.61 -0.83 8.72
N VAL A 88 -1.53 0.12 8.55
CA VAL A 88 -1.76 1.24 9.48
C VAL A 88 -3.24 1.43 9.75
N TYR A 89 -3.57 2.14 10.83
CA TYR A 89 -4.93 2.40 11.25
C TYR A 89 -5.19 3.90 11.30
N VAL A 90 -6.37 4.35 10.87
CA VAL A 90 -6.75 5.77 10.81
C VAL A 90 -8.19 5.95 11.31
N GLU A 91 -8.50 7.11 11.89
CA GLU A 91 -9.82 7.35 12.51
C GLU A 91 -10.95 7.67 11.52
N GLN A 92 -10.66 8.23 10.34
CA GLN A 92 -11.71 8.69 9.42
C GLN A 92 -11.58 8.10 8.01
N VAL A 93 -12.71 7.69 7.44
CA VAL A 93 -12.81 7.08 6.11
C VAL A 93 -12.59 8.10 4.97
N GLY A 94 -12.78 9.40 5.23
CA GLY A 94 -12.68 10.45 4.21
C GLY A 94 -11.25 10.72 3.70
N ASP A 95 -10.23 10.47 4.53
CA ASP A 95 -8.85 10.86 4.25
C ASP A 95 -7.98 9.76 3.64
N ARG A 96 -8.55 8.60 3.28
CA ARG A 96 -7.78 7.42 2.85
C ARG A 96 -6.82 7.74 1.70
N THR A 97 -7.27 8.45 0.68
CA THR A 97 -6.46 8.80 -0.49
C THR A 97 -5.33 9.77 -0.13
N SER A 98 -5.64 10.78 0.69
CA SER A 98 -4.66 11.78 1.14
C SER A 98 -3.55 11.13 1.99
N ILE A 99 -3.94 10.27 2.93
CA ILE A 99 -3.00 9.54 3.80
C ILE A 99 -2.16 8.56 2.98
N THR A 100 -2.77 7.89 2.00
CA THR A 100 -2.07 6.98 1.08
C THR A 100 -1.02 7.74 0.25
N ASP A 101 -1.36 8.90 -0.31
CA ASP A 101 -0.41 9.74 -1.05
C ASP A 101 0.73 10.23 -0.14
N ALA A 102 0.42 10.72 1.06
CA ALA A 102 1.42 11.17 2.02
C ALA A 102 2.39 10.05 2.43
N LEU A 103 1.87 8.85 2.71
CA LEU A 103 2.67 7.67 3.02
C LEU A 103 3.55 7.26 1.84
N ASN A 104 2.99 7.14 0.63
CA ASN A 104 3.75 6.73 -0.54
C ASN A 104 4.87 7.71 -0.88
N ARG A 105 4.61 9.02 -0.79
CA ARG A 105 5.64 10.05 -0.97
C ARG A 105 6.74 9.91 0.06
N ARG A 106 6.37 9.75 1.33
CA ARG A 106 7.36 9.65 2.40
C ARG A 106 8.20 8.38 2.31
N ILE A 107 7.58 7.25 1.96
CA ILE A 107 8.29 5.99 1.69
C ILE A 107 9.29 6.19 0.53
N ASN A 108 8.87 6.83 -0.56
CA ASN A 108 9.73 7.09 -1.70
C ASN A 108 10.94 7.98 -1.34
N GLU A 109 10.73 9.04 -0.54
CA GLU A 109 11.82 9.89 -0.03
C GLU A 109 12.81 9.09 0.82
N LEU A 110 12.32 8.34 1.82
CA LEU A 110 13.17 7.53 2.68
C LEU A 110 13.94 6.46 1.91
N PHE A 111 13.32 5.84 0.92
CA PHE A 111 13.99 4.84 0.09
C PHE A 111 15.09 5.49 -0.76
N ALA A 112 14.84 6.67 -1.33
CA ALA A 112 15.86 7.41 -2.07
C ALA A 112 17.03 7.85 -1.16
N GLU A 113 16.76 8.35 0.05
CA GLU A 113 17.78 8.76 1.04
C GLU A 113 18.67 7.58 1.46
N HIS A 114 18.13 6.37 1.49
CA HIS A 114 18.81 5.16 1.93
C HIS A 114 19.29 4.24 0.79
N ASN A 115 19.22 4.70 -0.48
CA ASN A 115 19.62 3.95 -1.68
C ASN A 115 18.88 2.60 -1.81
N ILE A 116 17.58 2.58 -1.55
CA ILE A 116 16.71 1.44 -1.79
C ILE A 116 15.96 1.66 -3.09
N ASP A 117 16.19 0.79 -4.07
CA ASP A 117 15.51 0.86 -5.35
C ASP A 117 14.11 0.24 -5.26
N ILE A 118 13.10 1.02 -5.65
CA ILE A 118 11.76 0.51 -5.91
C ILE A 118 11.82 -0.33 -7.18
N ALA A 119 11.35 -1.57 -7.10
CA ALA A 119 11.42 -2.48 -8.23
C ALA A 119 10.53 -1.99 -9.38
N PHE A 120 11.07 -2.08 -10.59
CA PHE A 120 10.34 -1.97 -11.84
C PHE A 120 10.45 -3.31 -12.57
N ASN A 121 9.55 -3.58 -13.51
CA ASN A 121 9.60 -4.80 -14.31
C ASN A 121 10.92 -4.84 -15.10
N GLN A 122 11.76 -5.84 -14.79
CA GLN A 122 12.97 -6.12 -15.56
C GLN A 122 12.61 -7.04 -16.73
N LEU A 123 13.03 -6.67 -17.94
CA LEU A 123 12.84 -7.49 -19.13
C LEU A 123 14.22 -7.82 -19.71
N ASP A 124 14.66 -9.06 -19.51
CA ASP A 124 15.87 -9.58 -20.14
C ASP A 124 15.54 -10.06 -21.55
N VAL A 125 16.08 -9.36 -22.56
CA VAL A 125 15.89 -9.71 -23.97
C VAL A 125 17.11 -10.46 -24.47
N PHE A 126 16.94 -11.74 -24.82
CA PHE A 126 17.96 -12.54 -25.49
C PHE A 126 17.69 -12.53 -27.00
N ILE A 127 18.54 -11.86 -27.78
CA ILE A 127 18.49 -11.94 -29.24
C ILE A 127 19.36 -13.12 -29.68
N LYS A 128 18.73 -14.11 -30.33
CA LYS A 128 19.43 -15.18 -31.04
C LYS A 128 19.39 -14.89 -32.54
N ASN A 129 20.56 -14.88 -33.17
CA ASN A 129 20.63 -14.85 -34.64
C ASN A 129 20.45 -16.27 -35.19
N ASN A 130 19.38 -16.50 -35.96
CA ASN A 130 19.06 -17.82 -36.52
C ASN A 130 20.08 -18.32 -37.55
N ASP A 131 20.87 -17.42 -38.16
CA ASP A 131 21.81 -17.79 -39.22
C ASP A 131 23.22 -18.10 -38.69
N THR A 132 23.63 -17.48 -37.57
CA THR A 132 24.99 -17.64 -37.01
C THR A 132 25.03 -18.33 -35.66
N GLY A 133 23.88 -18.53 -34.99
CA GLY A 133 23.81 -19.15 -33.67
C GLY A 133 24.49 -18.35 -32.55
N GLU A 134 24.97 -17.13 -32.83
CA GLU A 134 25.54 -16.24 -31.84
C GLU A 134 24.44 -15.66 -30.94
N GLU A 135 24.63 -15.81 -29.64
CA GLU A 135 23.83 -15.16 -28.60
C GLU A 135 24.55 -13.85 -28.23
N ILE A 136 23.91 -12.71 -28.51
CA ILE A 136 24.42 -11.41 -28.08
C ILE A 136 23.68 -11.04 -26.79
N PRO A 137 24.33 -11.11 -25.61
CA PRO A 137 23.70 -10.60 -24.40
C PRO A 137 23.54 -9.08 -24.53
N PHE A 138 22.34 -8.56 -24.28
CA PHE A 138 22.13 -7.12 -24.19
C PHE A 138 22.93 -6.56 -23.02
N VAL A 139 23.81 -5.61 -23.31
CA VAL A 139 24.55 -4.87 -22.28
C VAL A 139 23.60 -3.87 -21.64
N ASP A 140 23.49 -3.96 -20.32
CA ASP A 140 22.73 -3.08 -19.45
C ASP A 140 23.10 -1.61 -19.72
N VAL A 141 22.17 -0.85 -20.31
CA VAL A 141 22.32 0.60 -20.47
C VAL A 141 22.07 1.23 -19.12
N LYS A 142 23.11 1.31 -18.29
CA LYS A 142 23.08 2.11 -17.07
C LYS A 142 22.74 3.56 -17.44
N LYS A 143 21.63 4.05 -16.90
CA LYS A 143 21.28 5.47 -16.88
C LYS A 143 22.12 6.20 -15.85
#